data_AF-A0A3B9ER72-F1
#
_entry.id   AF-A0A3B9ER72-F1
#
_cell.length_a   1.000
_cell.length_b   1.000
_cell.length_c   1.000
_cell.angle_alpha   90.00
_cell.angle_beta   90.00
_cell.angle_gamma   90.00
#
_symmetry.space_group_name_H-M   'P 1'
#
loop_
_entity.id
_entity.type
_entity.pdbx_description
1 polymer ?
#
loop_
_entity_poly.entity_id
_entity_poly.type
_entity_poly.pdbx_seq_one_letter_code
_entity_poly.pdbx_strand_id
1 'polypeptide(L)'
;MCTLVILRRPGHDWPLIIAANRDEMAGRAWDAPGRHWPDRPHVTAGLDREAGGSWLGMNDDRLVAGVLNRQGSLGPQAGKRSRGELPLDTLDHAEAREAAEALSHLDGSAYRSFNLIVADAADAYWIAGDG
;
A
#
# COMPACT_ATOMS: atom_id res chain seq x y z
N MET A 1 -4.73 -14.32 6.25
CA MET A 1 -4.66 -14.03 4.80
C MET A 1 -5.31 -12.68 4.57
N CYS A 2 -4.60 -11.69 4.03
CA CYS A 2 -5.19 -10.35 3.85
C CYS A 2 -6.29 -10.34 2.77
N THR A 3 -7.26 -9.44 2.89
CA THR A 3 -8.30 -9.22 1.87
C THR A 3 -8.48 -7.73 1.64
N LEU A 4 -8.64 -7.32 0.38
CA LEU A 4 -9.00 -5.96 0.01
C LEU A 4 -10.14 -6.03 -1.01
N VAL A 5 -11.21 -5.29 -0.73
CA VAL A 5 -12.38 -5.13 -1.59
C VAL A 5 -12.42 -3.69 -2.06
N ILE A 6 -12.58 -3.51 -3.37
CA ILE A 6 -12.67 -2.20 -4.01
C ILE A 6 -13.99 -2.10 -4.77
N LEU A 7 -14.68 -0.98 -4.61
CA LEU A 7 -15.83 -0.57 -5.41
C LEU A 7 -15.48 0.75 -6.11
N ARG A 8 -15.25 0.69 -7.43
CA ARG A 8 -14.96 1.85 -8.28
C ARG A 8 -16.21 2.28 -9.05
N ARG A 9 -16.58 3.56 -8.93
CA ARG A 9 -17.76 4.17 -9.55
C ARG A 9 -17.47 5.59 -10.06
N PRO A 10 -16.71 5.74 -11.16
CA PRO A 10 -16.36 7.07 -11.68
C PRO A 10 -17.61 7.93 -11.92
N GLY A 11 -17.56 9.20 -11.52
CA GLY A 11 -18.69 10.13 -11.64
C GLY A 11 -19.79 10.00 -10.59
N HIS A 12 -19.67 9.07 -9.63
CA HIS A 12 -20.55 8.99 -8.46
C HIS A 12 -20.00 9.87 -7.32
N ASP A 13 -20.87 10.33 -6.40
CA ASP A 13 -20.48 11.06 -5.16
C ASP A 13 -19.47 10.31 -4.27
N TRP A 14 -19.31 9.01 -4.51
CA TRP A 14 -18.45 8.09 -3.77
C TRP A 14 -17.70 7.23 -4.81
N PRO A 15 -16.76 7.83 -5.54
CA PRO A 15 -16.20 7.24 -6.75
C PRO A 15 -15.26 6.07 -6.46
N LEU A 16 -14.79 5.98 -5.21
CA LEU A 16 -13.95 4.91 -4.72
C LEU A 16 -14.39 4.55 -3.29
N ILE A 17 -14.67 3.28 -3.03
CA ILE A 17 -14.80 2.72 -1.68
C ILE A 17 -13.84 1.54 -1.57
N ILE A 18 -13.03 1.55 -0.52
CA ILE A 18 -12.09 0.48 -0.21
C ILE A 18 -12.40 -0.05 1.19
N ALA A 19 -12.45 -1.38 1.31
CA ALA A 19 -12.45 -2.08 2.58
C ALA A 19 -11.29 -3.08 2.59
N ALA A 20 -10.45 -3.05 3.61
CA ALA A 20 -9.31 -3.95 3.73
C ALA A 20 -9.29 -4.61 5.11
N ASN A 21 -9.02 -5.90 5.13
CA ASN A 21 -8.75 -6.68 6.33
C ASN A 21 -7.32 -7.20 6.29
N ARG A 22 -6.50 -6.77 7.24
CA ARG A 22 -5.13 -7.25 7.45
C ARG A 22 -5.15 -8.35 8.49
N ASP A 23 -4.86 -9.57 8.06
CA ASP A 23 -4.56 -10.66 8.99
C ASP A 23 -3.06 -10.70 9.24
N GLU A 24 -2.66 -10.54 10.49
CA GLU A 24 -1.26 -10.45 10.90
C GLU A 24 -1.00 -11.22 12.20
N MET A 25 0.27 -11.49 12.49
CA MET A 25 0.68 -12.07 13.77
C MET A 25 0.23 -11.19 14.94
N ALA A 26 -0.46 -11.78 15.92
CA ALA A 26 -1.01 -11.05 17.07
C ALA A 26 0.06 -10.27 17.87
N GLY A 27 1.32 -10.73 17.86
CA GLY A 27 2.44 -10.07 18.52
C GLY A 27 3.14 -8.99 17.71
N ARG A 28 2.76 -8.78 16.44
CA ARG A 28 3.39 -7.77 15.59
C ARG A 28 3.00 -6.38 16.08
N ALA A 29 3.99 -5.59 16.51
CA ALA A 29 3.75 -4.24 16.99
C ALA A 29 3.38 -3.29 15.84
N TRP A 30 2.32 -2.51 16.00
CA TRP A 30 1.88 -1.52 15.03
C TRP A 30 1.09 -0.39 15.71
N ASP A 31 1.06 0.78 15.05
CA ASP A 31 0.24 1.91 15.47
C ASP A 31 -0.95 2.13 14.54
N ALA A 32 -2.06 2.55 15.13
CA ALA A 32 -3.27 2.94 14.41
C ALA A 32 -3.00 4.04 13.35
N PRO A 33 -3.88 4.19 12.34
CA PRO A 33 -3.71 5.20 11.30
C PRO A 33 -3.44 6.61 11.86
N GLY A 34 -2.36 7.23 11.39
CA GLY A 34 -1.91 8.54 11.82
C GLY A 34 -0.80 9.09 10.92
N ARG A 35 -0.33 10.31 11.22
CA ARG A 35 0.78 10.96 10.54
C ARG A 35 2.09 10.64 11.27
N HIS A 36 2.72 9.52 10.90
CA HIS A 36 3.85 8.96 11.64
C HIS A 36 5.23 9.38 11.12
N TRP A 37 5.30 9.80 9.85
CA TRP A 37 6.56 10.10 9.15
C TRP A 37 6.75 11.62 9.02
N PRO A 38 7.75 12.24 9.68
CA PRO A 38 8.01 13.67 9.58
C PRO A 38 8.38 14.14 8.17
N ASP A 39 9.00 13.26 7.37
CA ASP A 39 9.36 13.48 5.98
C ASP A 39 8.20 13.25 5.00
N ARG A 40 7.07 12.69 5.48
CA ARG A 40 5.82 12.50 4.73
C ARG A 40 4.63 13.04 5.52
N PRO A 41 4.61 14.35 5.84
CA PRO A 41 3.58 14.92 6.71
C PRO A 41 2.19 14.82 6.08
N HIS A 42 2.08 14.65 4.77
CA HIS A 42 0.84 14.49 4.00
C HIS A 42 0.24 13.07 4.08
N VAL A 43 0.97 12.08 4.60
CA VAL A 43 0.53 10.67 4.65
C VAL A 43 -0.16 10.35 5.98
N THR A 44 -1.34 9.74 5.88
CA THR A 44 -2.05 9.09 7.00
C THR A 44 -2.12 7.59 6.75
N ALA A 45 -1.45 6.81 7.59
CA ALA A 45 -1.39 5.35 7.44
C ALA A 45 -1.14 4.66 8.79
N GLY A 46 -1.38 3.35 8.87
CA GLY A 46 -0.89 2.57 10.00
C GLY A 46 0.64 2.44 9.94
N LEU A 47 1.32 2.40 11.08
CA LEU A 47 2.77 2.21 11.14
C LEU A 47 3.10 0.81 11.64
N ASP A 48 3.79 0.02 10.82
CA ASP A 48 4.43 -1.22 11.24
C ASP A 48 5.68 -0.90 12.07
N ARG A 49 5.64 -1.16 13.38
CA ARG A 49 6.76 -0.83 14.29
C ARG A 49 7.96 -1.78 14.13
N GLU A 50 7.79 -2.90 13.44
CA GLU A 50 8.90 -3.83 13.18
C GLU A 50 9.64 -3.48 11.88
N ALA A 51 8.90 -3.16 10.81
CA ALA A 51 9.50 -2.92 9.49
C ALA A 51 9.50 -1.46 9.03
N GLY A 52 8.88 -0.55 9.79
CA GLY A 52 8.86 0.90 9.52
C GLY A 52 7.93 1.34 8.38
N GLY A 53 7.23 0.40 7.73
CA GLY A 53 6.34 0.65 6.60
C GLY A 53 4.86 0.70 6.96
N SER A 54 4.00 0.61 5.95
CA SER A 54 2.55 0.51 6.10
C SER A 54 1.95 -0.59 5.23
N TRP A 55 0.72 -1.04 5.57
CA TRP A 55 -0.06 -1.95 4.74
C TRP A 55 -1.17 -1.26 3.96
N LEU A 56 -1.67 -0.13 4.48
CA LEU A 56 -2.73 0.66 3.89
C LEU A 56 -2.57 2.10 4.38
N GLY A 57 -2.65 3.05 3.47
CA GLY A 57 -2.63 4.47 3.78
C GLY A 57 -3.28 5.31 2.70
N MET A 58 -3.44 6.58 3.02
CA MET A 58 -3.83 7.61 2.07
C MET A 58 -3.06 8.90 2.31
N ASN A 59 -3.02 9.77 1.31
CA ASN A 59 -2.45 11.10 1.45
C ASN A 59 -3.51 12.20 1.30
N ASP A 60 -3.08 13.44 1.46
CA ASP A 60 -3.95 14.62 1.41
C ASP A 60 -4.52 14.89 -0.01
N ASP A 61 -3.91 14.32 -1.06
CA ASP A 61 -4.40 14.32 -2.44
C ASP A 61 -5.46 13.25 -2.71
N ARG A 62 -5.83 12.47 -1.67
CA ARG A 62 -6.82 11.38 -1.72
C ARG A 62 -6.38 10.18 -2.56
N LEU A 63 -5.08 10.03 -2.78
CA LEU A 63 -4.50 8.79 -3.26
C LEU A 63 -4.51 7.77 -2.12
N VAL A 64 -4.92 6.53 -2.42
CA VAL A 64 -4.94 5.39 -1.51
C VAL A 64 -4.02 4.30 -2.03
N ALA A 65 -3.20 3.75 -1.14
CA ALA A 65 -2.26 2.69 -1.45
C ALA A 65 -2.39 1.55 -0.44
N GLY A 66 -2.48 0.31 -0.94
CA GLY A 66 -2.61 -0.88 -0.08
C GLY A 66 -1.84 -2.08 -0.62
N VAL A 67 -1.07 -2.74 0.24
CA VAL A 67 -0.24 -3.90 -0.14
C VAL A 67 -0.70 -5.19 0.55
N LEU A 68 -0.80 -6.26 -0.23
CA LEU A 68 -1.20 -7.58 0.19
C LEU A 68 -0.12 -8.62 -0.15
N ASN A 69 0.00 -9.61 0.72
CA ASN A 69 0.89 -10.75 0.50
C ASN A 69 0.32 -11.66 -0.59
N ARG A 70 1.19 -12.28 -1.39
CA ARG A 70 0.85 -13.43 -2.26
C ARG A 70 1.11 -14.75 -1.54
N GLN A 71 0.61 -15.85 -2.11
CA GLN A 71 0.86 -17.18 -1.56
C GLN A 71 2.37 -17.45 -1.41
N GLY A 72 2.78 -18.08 -0.30
CA GLY A 72 4.20 -18.40 -0.05
C GLY A 72 5.13 -17.21 0.24
N SER A 73 4.59 -16.01 0.47
CA SER A 73 5.39 -14.78 0.64
C SER A 73 5.40 -14.21 2.08
N LEU A 74 5.01 -14.99 3.09
CA LEU A 74 4.94 -14.52 4.47
C LEU A 74 6.33 -14.32 5.09
N GLY A 75 6.44 -13.34 5.98
CA GLY A 75 7.64 -13.02 6.73
C GLY A 75 8.74 -12.31 5.93
N PRO A 76 9.76 -11.77 6.62
CA PRO A 76 10.93 -11.19 5.98
C PRO A 76 11.76 -12.24 5.24
N GLN A 77 12.62 -11.80 4.34
CA GLN A 77 13.59 -12.64 3.64
C GLN A 77 14.90 -11.86 3.50
N ALA A 78 16.04 -12.50 3.80
CA ALA A 78 17.34 -11.87 3.66
C ALA A 78 17.56 -11.40 2.21
N GLY A 79 18.08 -10.17 2.05
CA GLY A 79 18.29 -9.55 0.74
C GLY A 79 17.03 -8.99 0.07
N LYS A 80 15.86 -9.04 0.72
CA LYS A 80 14.63 -8.42 0.23
C LYS A 80 14.24 -7.21 1.10
N ARG A 81 13.75 -6.15 0.45
CA ARG A 81 13.18 -4.95 1.07
C ARG A 81 11.79 -5.24 1.66
N SER A 82 11.34 -4.38 2.57
CA SER A 82 9.99 -4.48 3.13
C SER A 82 8.97 -4.05 2.09
N ARG A 83 7.94 -4.88 1.88
CA ARG A 83 6.79 -4.47 1.04
C ARG A 83 6.01 -3.30 1.63
N GLY A 84 6.18 -3.02 2.93
CA GLY A 84 5.54 -1.87 3.56
C GLY A 84 6.09 -0.52 3.10
N GLU A 85 7.21 -0.53 2.36
CA GLU A 85 7.74 0.65 1.67
C GLU A 85 6.87 1.00 0.44
N LEU A 86 6.27 0.01 -0.23
CA LEU A 86 5.52 0.22 -1.48
C LEU A 86 4.32 1.16 -1.30
N PRO A 87 3.46 1.04 -0.26
CA PRO A 87 2.43 2.03 -0.03
C PRO A 87 2.98 3.42 0.29
N LEU A 88 4.11 3.54 0.99
CA LEU A 88 4.69 4.84 1.30
C LEU A 88 5.24 5.52 0.04
N ASP A 89 5.99 4.78 -0.78
CA ASP A 89 6.50 5.24 -2.07
C ASP A 89 5.33 5.65 -3.00
N THR A 90 4.22 4.89 -2.99
CA THR A 90 3.00 5.26 -3.73
C THR A 90 2.46 6.61 -3.28
N LEU A 91 2.41 6.84 -1.96
CA LEU A 91 1.78 8.01 -1.35
C LEU A 91 2.65 9.27 -1.39
N ASP A 92 3.88 9.17 -1.90
CA ASP A 92 4.72 10.32 -2.24
C ASP A 92 4.28 11.01 -3.55
N HIS A 93 3.31 10.44 -4.28
CA HIS A 93 2.67 11.02 -5.47
C HIS A 93 1.28 11.58 -5.18
N ALA A 94 0.80 12.49 -6.04
CA ALA A 94 -0.54 13.07 -5.92
C ALA A 94 -1.64 12.24 -6.64
N GLU A 95 -1.30 11.58 -7.76
CA GLU A 95 -2.27 10.91 -8.64
C GLU A 95 -1.99 9.42 -8.80
N ALA A 96 -3.04 8.60 -8.87
CA ALA A 96 -2.92 7.14 -8.98
C ALA A 96 -2.22 6.70 -10.26
N ARG A 97 -2.44 7.42 -11.36
CA ARG A 97 -1.82 7.12 -12.65
C ARG A 97 -0.31 7.33 -12.61
N GLU A 98 0.14 8.48 -12.11
CA GLU A 98 1.56 8.80 -11.99
C GLU A 98 2.26 7.81 -11.06
N ALA A 99 1.65 7.54 -9.90
CA ALA A 99 2.17 6.57 -8.94
C ALA A 99 2.28 5.17 -9.56
N ALA A 100 1.25 4.72 -10.29
CA ALA A 100 1.27 3.40 -10.92
C ALA A 100 2.34 3.29 -12.01
N GLU A 101 2.55 4.34 -12.80
CA GLU A 101 3.62 4.40 -13.80
C GLU A 101 5.00 4.33 -13.14
N ALA A 102 5.25 5.15 -12.11
CA ALA A 102 6.49 5.13 -11.36
C ALA A 102 6.80 3.75 -10.76
N LEU A 103 5.80 3.12 -10.13
CA LEU A 103 5.98 1.80 -9.50
C LEU A 103 6.08 0.64 -10.49
N SER A 104 5.63 0.82 -11.73
CA SER A 104 5.84 -0.16 -12.80
C SER A 104 7.32 -0.33 -13.18
N HIS A 105 8.16 0.64 -12.85
CA HIS A 105 9.60 0.62 -13.10
C HIS A 105 10.43 0.06 -11.95
N LEU A 106 9.80 -0.32 -10.82
CA LEU A 106 10.51 -0.92 -9.71
C LEU A 106 11.08 -2.30 -10.08
N ASP A 107 12.25 -2.60 -9.53
CA ASP A 107 12.77 -3.95 -9.51
C ASP A 107 11.92 -4.82 -8.57
N GLY A 108 10.97 -5.56 -9.14
CA GLY A 108 10.12 -6.48 -8.40
C GLY A 108 10.91 -7.55 -7.63
N SER A 109 12.13 -7.87 -8.06
CA SER A 109 13.01 -8.82 -7.38
C SER A 109 13.64 -8.27 -6.10
N ALA A 110 13.54 -6.98 -5.84
CA ALA A 110 13.95 -6.40 -4.57
C ALA A 110 13.00 -6.78 -3.42
N TYR A 111 11.79 -7.29 -3.72
CA TYR A 111 10.76 -7.58 -2.74
C TYR A 111 10.37 -9.07 -2.76
N ARG A 112 9.71 -9.54 -1.70
CA ARG A 112 8.91 -10.76 -1.81
C ARG A 112 7.68 -10.47 -2.65
N SER A 113 7.11 -11.49 -3.30
CA SER A 113 5.93 -11.33 -4.13
C SER A 113 4.77 -10.63 -3.41
N PHE A 114 4.04 -9.77 -4.13
CA PHE A 114 3.02 -8.88 -3.57
C PHE A 114 1.92 -8.53 -4.57
N ASN A 115 0.78 -8.10 -4.04
CA ASN A 115 -0.21 -7.32 -4.78
C ASN A 115 -0.23 -5.91 -4.19
N LEU A 116 -0.18 -4.89 -5.02
CA LEU A 116 -0.30 -3.49 -4.64
C LEU A 116 -1.52 -2.90 -5.34
N ILE A 117 -2.37 -2.23 -4.58
CA ILE A 117 -3.50 -1.45 -5.07
C ILE A 117 -3.12 0.02 -4.93
N VAL A 118 -3.32 0.77 -6.02
CA VAL A 118 -3.09 2.21 -6.12
C VAL A 118 -4.37 2.81 -6.69
N ALA A 119 -5.06 3.68 -5.95
CA ALA A 119 -6.34 4.19 -6.40
C ALA A 119 -6.66 5.60 -5.86
N ASP A 120 -7.32 6.40 -6.70
CA ASP A 120 -7.89 7.69 -6.35
C ASP A 120 -9.33 7.80 -6.89
N ALA A 121 -9.90 9.01 -6.93
CA ALA A 121 -11.25 9.22 -7.43
C ALA A 121 -11.41 8.95 -8.94
N ALA A 122 -10.34 9.05 -9.72
CA ALA A 122 -10.34 8.87 -11.16
C ALA A 122 -9.98 7.44 -11.54
N ASP A 123 -8.87 6.92 -11.03
CA ASP A 123 -8.24 5.69 -11.51
C ASP A 123 -7.94 4.69 -10.39
N ALA A 124 -7.84 3.42 -10.77
CA ALA A 124 -7.48 2.33 -9.87
C ALA A 124 -6.63 1.30 -10.61
N TYR A 125 -5.48 0.97 -10.04
CA TYR A 125 -4.49 0.05 -10.59
C TYR A 125 -4.23 -1.08 -9.62
N TRP A 126 -3.99 -2.26 -10.21
CA TRP A 126 -3.42 -3.39 -9.50
C TRP A 126 -2.06 -3.71 -10.10
N ILE A 127 -1.03 -3.67 -9.28
CA ILE A 127 0.34 -4.00 -9.64
C ILE A 127 0.72 -5.29 -8.89
N ALA A 128 1.29 -6.25 -9.61
CA ALA A 128 1.77 -7.49 -9.04
C ALA A 128 3.30 -7.57 -9.18
N GLY A 129 3.96 -7.90 -8.07
CA GLY A 129 5.37 -8.31 -8.08
C GLY A 129 5.45 -9.81 -7.83
N ASP A 130 6.15 -10.54 -8.70
CA ASP A 130 6.32 -12.00 -8.55
C ASP A 130 7.57 -12.41 -7.76
N GLY A 131 8.41 -11.43 -7.39
CA GLY A 131 9.53 -11.57 -6.46
C GLY A 131 10.84 -12.04 -7.07
#